data_AF-A0A7R9H306-F1
#
_entry.id   AF-A0A7R9H306-F1
#
_cell.length_a   1.000
_cell.length_b   1.000
_cell.length_c   1.000
_cell.angle_alpha   90.00
_cell.angle_beta   90.00
_cell.angle_gamma   90.00
#
_symmetry.space_group_name_H-M   'P 1'
#
loop_
_entity.id
_entity.type
_entity.pdbx_description
1 polymer ?
#
loop_
_entity_poly.entity_id
_entity_poly.type
_entity_poly.pdbx_seq_one_letter_code
_entity_poly.pdbx_strand_id
1 'polypeptide(L)'
;VLFCPQNGMVFGPLFIMPFTIFSGFFIHMNDASIYFRWLFHLSYLKYGLECMVWAVYGYERTGLVCNEIYCHYRSPIQFLKELDMHNNSYWFNILILVVMFFLLRLISFLILLFRLGLKR
;
A
#
# COMPACT_ATOMS: atom_id res chain seq x y z
N VAL A 1 26.54 15.82 -8.35
CA VAL A 1 26.34 14.83 -9.43
C VAL A 1 25.10 13.95 -9.20
N LEU A 2 24.83 13.45 -7.98
CA LEU A 2 23.68 12.55 -7.70
C LEU A 2 22.27 13.16 -7.88
N PHE A 3 22.11 14.49 -7.75
CA PHE A 3 20.80 15.18 -7.77
C PHE A 3 20.60 16.09 -8.99
N CYS A 4 20.90 15.59 -10.19
CA CYS A 4 20.42 16.22 -11.42
C CYS A 4 18.94 15.86 -11.61
N PRO A 5 18.06 16.77 -12.06
CA PRO A 5 16.63 16.48 -12.24
C PRO A 5 16.39 15.28 -13.18
N GLN A 6 17.27 15.10 -14.17
CA GLN A 6 17.25 13.96 -15.09
C GLN A 6 17.39 12.61 -14.38
N ASN A 7 18.26 12.51 -13.36
CA ASN A 7 18.42 11.29 -12.57
C ASN A 7 17.16 11.00 -11.74
N GLY A 8 16.49 12.03 -11.22
CA GLY A 8 15.23 11.87 -10.48
C GLY A 8 14.12 11.22 -11.31
N MET A 9 14.03 11.55 -12.61
CA MET A 9 13.05 10.96 -13.52
C MET A 9 13.30 9.47 -13.78
N VAL A 10 14.55 9.02 -13.76
CA VAL A 10 14.91 7.61 -13.95
C VAL A 10 14.73 6.81 -12.65
N PHE A 11 15.16 7.37 -11.51
CA PHE A 11 15.08 6.66 -10.23
C PHE A 11 13.66 6.63 -9.66
N GLY A 12 12.81 7.63 -9.92
CA GLY A 12 11.44 7.67 -9.41
C GLY A 12 10.63 6.41 -9.74
N PRO A 13 10.53 6.01 -11.02
CA PRO A 13 9.89 4.77 -11.43
C PRO A 13 10.55 3.52 -10.83
N LEU A 14 11.89 3.48 -10.79
CA LEU A 14 12.62 2.34 -10.21
C LEU A 14 12.29 2.12 -8.73
N PHE A 15 12.05 3.19 -7.97
CA PHE A 15 11.60 3.09 -6.59
C PHE A 15 10.12 2.76 -6.47
N ILE A 16 9.23 3.31 -7.32
CA ILE A 16 7.78 3.08 -7.22
C ILE A 16 7.38 1.66 -7.64
N MET A 17 8.05 1.08 -8.63
CA MET A 17 7.72 -0.24 -9.19
C MET A 17 7.71 -1.37 -8.14
N PRO A 18 8.72 -1.55 -7.27
CA PRO A 18 8.63 -2.58 -6.25
C PRO A 18 7.46 -2.34 -5.29
N PHE A 19 7.17 -1.09 -4.91
CA PHE A 19 6.04 -0.80 -4.01
C PHE A 19 4.67 -1.12 -4.62
N THR A 20 4.51 -0.99 -5.95
CA THR A 20 3.25 -1.36 -6.63
C THR A 20 3.09 -2.88 -6.72
N ILE A 21 4.17 -3.62 -6.98
CA ILE A 21 4.15 -5.10 -7.01
C ILE A 21 3.80 -5.65 -5.63
N PHE A 22 4.41 -5.12 -4.57
CA PHE A 22 4.17 -5.53 -3.19
C PHE A 22 2.99 -4.80 -2.51
N SER A 23 2.04 -4.29 -3.30
CA SER A 23 0.83 -3.62 -2.79
C SER A 23 -0.22 -4.60 -2.24
N GLY A 24 -0.03 -5.91 -2.35
CA GLY A 24 -1.05 -6.90 -1.98
C GLY A 24 -2.09 -7.18 -3.07
N PHE A 25 -2.07 -6.44 -4.20
CA PHE A 25 -2.91 -6.74 -5.36
C PHE A 25 -2.31 -7.83 -6.27
N PHE A 26 -1.00 -7.74 -6.54
CA PHE A 26 -0.32 -8.70 -7.42
C PHE A 26 0.22 -9.91 -6.66
N ILE A 27 0.86 -9.68 -5.51
CA ILE A 27 1.45 -10.71 -4.66
C ILE A 27 0.90 -10.51 -3.25
N HIS A 28 0.36 -11.58 -2.65
CA HIS A 28 -0.13 -11.56 -1.28
C HIS A 28 1.00 -11.84 -0.29
N MET A 29 0.83 -11.38 0.96
CA MET A 29 1.85 -11.51 2.01
C MET A 29 2.12 -12.97 2.42
N ASN A 30 1.12 -13.84 2.23
CA ASN A 30 1.20 -15.26 2.60
C ASN A 30 2.04 -16.07 1.61
N ASP A 31 2.01 -15.71 0.32
CA ASP A 31 2.77 -16.39 -0.75
C ASP A 31 4.22 -15.91 -0.86
N ALA A 32 4.52 -14.75 -0.28
CA ALA A 32 5.85 -14.15 -0.34
C ALA A 32 6.84 -14.79 0.65
N SER A 33 8.06 -15.06 0.17
CA SER A 33 9.18 -15.51 1.00
C SER A 33 9.48 -14.53 2.14
N ILE A 34 9.93 -15.05 3.28
CA ILE A 34 10.18 -14.30 4.52
C ILE A 34 11.08 -13.06 4.28
N TYR A 35 12.02 -13.15 3.35
CA TYR A 35 12.96 -12.09 3.01
C TYR A 35 12.31 -10.83 2.43
N PHE A 36 11.17 -10.96 1.75
CA PHE A 36 10.50 -9.82 1.13
C PHE A 36 9.40 -9.21 2.03
N ARG A 37 9.07 -9.83 3.16
CA ARG A 37 7.97 -9.37 4.05
C ARG A 37 8.15 -7.95 4.58
N TRP A 38 9.38 -7.50 4.82
CA TRP A 38 9.63 -6.13 5.29
C TRP A 38 9.20 -5.07 4.26
N LEU A 39 9.31 -5.39 2.96
CA LEU A 39 8.99 -4.46 1.87
C LEU A 39 7.49 -4.24 1.75
N PHE A 40 6.68 -5.25 2.08
CA PHE A 40 5.22 -5.11 2.20
C PHE A 40 4.84 -4.13 3.31
N HIS A 41 5.53 -4.17 4.47
CA HIS A 41 5.27 -3.25 5.58
C HIS A 41 5.72 -1.82 5.30
N LEU A 42 6.66 -1.62 4.37
CA LEU A 42 7.10 -0.29 3.96
C LEU A 42 6.20 0.32 2.87
N SER A 43 5.44 -0.51 2.15
CA SER A 43 4.61 -0.04 1.02
C SER A 43 3.35 0.69 1.49
N TYR A 44 3.28 2.00 1.26
CA TYR A 44 2.07 2.79 1.51
C TYR A 44 0.88 2.35 0.64
N LEU A 45 1.14 1.78 -0.54
CA LEU A 45 0.11 1.30 -1.46
C LEU A 45 -0.65 0.10 -0.89
N LYS A 46 0.03 -0.79 -0.15
CA LYS A 46 -0.61 -1.91 0.55
C LYS A 46 -1.68 -1.43 1.52
N TYR A 47 -1.31 -0.54 2.43
CA TYR A 47 -2.23 -0.02 3.44
C TYR A 47 -3.39 0.79 2.80
N GLY A 48 -3.11 1.53 1.71
CA GLY A 48 -4.14 2.24 0.96
C GLY A 48 -5.16 1.31 0.30
N LEU A 49 -4.69 0.22 -0.31
CA LEU A 49 -5.55 -0.78 -0.96
C LEU A 49 -6.38 -1.54 0.07
N GLU A 50 -5.77 -1.98 1.17
CA GLU A 50 -6.50 -2.62 2.28
C GLU A 50 -7.61 -1.73 2.82
N CYS A 51 -7.34 -0.44 3.04
CA CYS A 51 -8.35 0.53 3.44
C CYS A 51 -9.46 0.70 2.39
N MET A 52 -9.11 0.77 1.10
CA MET A 52 -10.09 0.92 0.01
C MET A 52 -11.01 -0.30 -0.08
N VAL A 53 -10.44 -1.51 -0.06
CA VAL A 53 -11.20 -2.77 -0.10
C VAL A 53 -12.12 -2.88 1.11
N TRP A 54 -11.64 -2.55 2.31
CA TRP A 54 -12.47 -2.49 3.51
C TRP A 54 -13.56 -1.43 3.47
N ALA A 55 -13.30 -0.26 2.87
CA ALA A 55 -14.30 0.79 2.74
C ALA A 55 -15.45 0.41 1.80
N VAL A 56 -15.16 -0.38 0.76
CA VAL A 56 -16.15 -0.82 -0.24
C VAL A 56 -16.91 -2.06 0.21
N TYR A 57 -16.19 -3.07 0.73
CA TYR A 57 -16.73 -4.40 1.01
C TYR A 57 -16.93 -4.72 2.50
N GLY A 58 -16.45 -3.86 3.42
CA GLY A 58 -16.59 -4.05 4.87
C GLY A 58 -17.99 -3.72 5.43
N TYR A 59 -18.10 -3.74 6.76
CA TYR A 59 -19.25 -3.27 7.55
C TYR A 59 -20.62 -3.88 7.16
N GLU A 60 -20.72 -5.22 7.14
CA GLU A 60 -21.98 -5.97 6.92
C GLU A 60 -22.80 -5.48 5.72
N ARG A 61 -22.12 -5.08 4.64
CA ARG A 61 -22.78 -4.70 3.39
C ARG A 61 -23.61 -5.86 2.83
N THR A 62 -24.75 -5.51 2.24
CA THR A 62 -25.60 -6.46 1.51
C THR A 62 -24.77 -7.19 0.46
N GLY A 63 -25.01 -8.49 0.29
CA GLY A 63 -24.32 -9.30 -0.70
C GLY A 63 -24.39 -8.70 -2.10
N LEU A 64 -23.34 -8.92 -2.89
CA LEU A 64 -23.24 -8.38 -4.25
C LEU A 64 -24.37 -8.93 -5.12
N VAL A 65 -24.89 -8.10 -6.01
CA VAL A 65 -25.94 -8.51 -6.97
C VAL A 65 -25.30 -9.44 -8.00
N CYS A 66 -25.76 -10.68 -8.04
CA CYS A 66 -25.29 -11.71 -8.97
C CYS A 66 -26.47 -12.19 -9.82
N ASN A 67 -26.31 -12.18 -11.14
CA ASN A 67 -27.35 -12.57 -12.10
C ASN A 67 -27.35 -14.09 -12.39
N GLU A 68 -26.32 -14.80 -11.92
CA GLU A 68 -26.11 -16.23 -12.14
C GLU A 68 -26.55 -17.08 -10.94
N ILE A 69 -26.93 -18.33 -11.20
CA ILE A 69 -27.41 -19.29 -10.18
C ILE A 69 -26.32 -19.64 -9.16
N TYR A 70 -25.06 -19.68 -9.59
CA TYR A 70 -23.89 -19.90 -8.73
C TYR A 70 -22.99 -18.65 -8.72
N CYS A 71 -22.76 -18.10 -7.53
CA CYS A 71 -21.93 -16.91 -7.34
C CYS A 71 -21.06 -17.09 -6.10
N HIS A 72 -19.78 -17.44 -6.31
CA HIS A 72 -18.83 -17.68 -5.23
C HIS A 72 -18.52 -16.42 -4.40
N TYR A 73 -18.54 -15.25 -5.05
CA TYR A 73 -18.25 -13.95 -4.42
C TYR A 73 -19.49 -13.18 -4.00
N ARG A 74 -20.62 -13.87 -3.80
CA ARG A 74 -21.87 -13.23 -3.34
C ARG A 74 -21.69 -12.58 -1.97
N SER A 75 -20.88 -13.20 -1.10
CA SER A 75 -20.54 -12.62 0.19
C SER A 75 -19.25 -11.81 0.09
N PRO A 76 -19.25 -10.53 0.49
CA PRO A 76 -18.04 -9.71 0.48
C PRO A 76 -16.96 -10.24 1.43
N ILE A 77 -17.37 -11.01 2.45
CA ILE A 77 -16.47 -11.64 3.42
C ILE A 77 -15.62 -12.75 2.79
N GLN A 78 -16.19 -13.53 1.84
CA GLN A 78 -15.42 -14.53 1.10
C GLN A 78 -14.38 -13.86 0.20
N PHE A 79 -14.73 -12.74 -0.44
CA PHE A 79 -13.77 -11.94 -1.21
C PHE A 79 -12.64 -11.40 -0.32
N LEU A 80 -12.97 -10.84 0.85
CA LEU A 80 -11.97 -10.35 1.82
C LEU A 80 -11.06 -11.46 2.37
N LYS A 81 -11.57 -12.69 2.46
CA LYS A 81 -10.82 -13.86 2.93
C LYS A 81 -9.83 -14.36 1.87
N GLU A 82 -10.23 -14.37 0.60
CA GLU A 82 -9.34 -14.76 -0.51
C GLU A 82 -8.17 -13.78 -0.65
N LEU A 83 -8.40 -12.48 -0.43
CA LEU A 83 -7.34 -11.47 -0.43
C LEU A 83 -6.49 -11.46 0.86
N ASP A 84 -6.77 -12.31 1.86
CA ASP A 84 -6.09 -12.36 3.16
C ASP A 84 -6.14 -11.02 3.94
N MET A 85 -7.16 -10.19 3.66
CA MET A 85 -7.32 -8.85 4.27
C MET A 85 -8.37 -8.84 5.39
N HIS A 86 -8.96 -9.99 5.71
CA HIS A 86 -10.10 -10.09 6.62
C HIS A 86 -9.78 -9.74 8.09
N ASN A 87 -8.55 -9.93 8.54
CA ASN A 87 -8.20 -9.74 9.96
C ASN A 87 -7.64 -8.34 10.28
N ASN A 88 -7.52 -7.45 9.29
CA ASN A 88 -6.85 -6.17 9.48
C ASN A 88 -7.84 -5.04 9.75
N SER A 89 -7.58 -4.24 10.78
CA SER A 89 -8.48 -3.16 11.21
C SER A 89 -8.35 -1.93 10.31
N TYR A 90 -9.46 -1.47 9.72
CA TYR A 90 -9.51 -0.27 8.87
C TYR A 90 -8.83 0.95 9.53
N TRP A 91 -9.16 1.23 10.79
CA TRP A 91 -8.60 2.35 11.55
C TRP A 91 -7.12 2.22 11.87
N PHE A 92 -6.60 0.99 11.97
CA PHE A 92 -5.19 0.77 12.19
C PHE A 92 -4.37 1.07 10.92
N ASN A 93 -4.88 0.64 9.76
CA ASN A 93 -4.24 0.90 8.49
C ASN A 93 -4.23 2.39 8.12
N ILE A 94 -5.31 3.12 8.41
CA ILE A 94 -5.34 4.58 8.16
C ILE A 94 -4.36 5.33 9.06
N LEU A 95 -4.19 4.90 10.33
CA LEU A 95 -3.20 5.46 11.24
C LEU A 95 -1.79 5.29 10.68
N ILE A 96 -1.44 4.09 10.21
CA ILE A 96 -0.12 3.82 9.60
C ILE A 96 0.11 4.69 8.37
N LEU A 97 -0.90 4.82 7.51
CA LEU A 97 -0.82 5.64 6.30
C LEU A 97 -0.51 7.11 6.63
N VAL A 98 -1.19 7.65 7.65
CA VAL A 98 -0.98 9.02 8.13
C VAL A 98 0.42 9.18 8.70
N VAL A 99 0.89 8.24 9.52
CA VAL A 99 2.26 8.26 10.06
C VAL A 99 3.29 8.24 8.93
N MET A 100 3.14 7.35 7.95
CA MET A 100 4.03 7.28 6.79
C MET A 100 4.05 8.56 5.97
N PHE A 101 2.90 9.22 5.79
CA PHE A 101 2.83 10.51 5.10
C PHE A 101 3.65 11.59 5.80
N PHE A 102 3.54 11.70 7.13
CA PHE A 102 4.35 12.64 7.91
C PHE A 102 5.83 12.29 7.87
N LEU A 103 6.19 11.00 7.95
CA LEU A 103 7.57 10.54 7.84
C LEU A 103 8.18 10.91 6.48
N LEU A 104 7.49 10.68 5.37
CA LEU A 104 7.96 11.04 4.02
C LEU A 104 8.14 12.55 3.86
N ARG A 105 7.24 13.36 4.45
CA ARG A 105 7.38 14.82 4.49
C ARG A 105 8.57 15.25 5.32
N LEU A 106 8.78 14.64 6.50
CA LEU A 106 9.91 14.93 7.37
C LEU A 106 11.23 14.58 6.68
N ILE A 107 11.33 13.40 6.06
CA ILE A 107 12.51 12.96 5.30
C ILE A 107 12.79 13.95 4.16
N SER A 108 11.78 14.34 3.41
CA SER A 108 11.91 15.32 2.32
C SER A 108 12.41 16.68 2.84
N PHE A 109 11.88 17.12 3.98
CA PHE A 109 12.31 18.37 4.63
C PHE A 109 13.76 18.29 5.13
N LEU A 110 14.16 17.17 5.75
CA LEU A 110 15.53 16.92 6.19
C LEU A 110 16.53 16.88 5.02
N ILE A 111 16.17 16.24 3.91
CA ILE A 111 16.98 16.23 2.68
C ILE A 111 17.16 17.65 2.16
N LEU A 112 16.09 18.47 2.15
CA LEU A 112 16.16 19.85 1.73
C LEU A 112 17.07 20.68 2.64
N LEU A 113 16.94 20.54 3.97
CA LEU A 113 17.80 21.22 4.94
C LEU A 113 19.27 20.82 4.80
N PHE A 114 19.56 19.52 4.65
CA PHE A 114 20.91 19.03 4.45
C PHE A 114 21.55 19.61 3.18
N ARG A 115 20.76 19.75 2.10
CA ARG A 115 21.20 20.37 0.84
C ARG A 115 21.48 21.87 0.99
N LEU A 116 20.67 22.58 1.78
CA LEU A 116 20.89 24.01 2.06
C LEU A 116 22.13 24.22 2.93
N GLY A 117 22.37 23.35 3.92
CA GLY A 117 23.56 23.40 4.78
C GLY A 117 24.85 23.05 4.05
N LEU A 118 24.82 22.10 3.11
CA LEU A 118 25.98 21.72 2.28
C LEU A 118 26.39 22.76 1.24
N LYS A 119 25.53 23.75 0.93
CA LYS A 119 25.81 24.79 -0.07
C LYS A 119 26.42 26.07 0.54
N ARG A 120 26.67 26.07 1.84
CA ARG A 120 27.40 27.12 2.55
C ARG A 120 28.83 26.63 2.81
#